data_AF-A0A838PH59-F1
#
_entry.id   AF-A0A838PH59-F1
#
_cell.length_a   1.000
_cell.length_b   1.000
_cell.length_c   1.000
_cell.angle_alpha   90.00
_cell.angle_beta   90.00
_cell.angle_gamma   90.00
#
_symmetry.space_group_name_H-M   'P 1'
#
loop_
_entity.id
_entity.type
_entity.pdbx_description
1 polymer ?
#
loop_
_entity_poly.entity_id
_entity_poly.type
_entity_poly.pdbx_seq_one_letter_code
_entity_poly.pdbx_strand_id
1 'polypeptide(L)'
;MVLDVAYVGNRAKNLVILADYNQARPLTAAELLLPAAQRPSLQARRPIQGFGTISAVLPEGFSNYNALQVKLERRFSQGLHFLNSFTWSKALDNASQVLEEPNGNTGTPQNVYDIASNKGIGAYDQPLNNTTSFVFELPVGSERWFGGNMN
;
A
#
# COMPACT_ATOMS: atom_id res chain seq x y z
N MET A 1 6.00 6.22 33.30
CA MET A 1 5.78 6.45 31.85
C MET A 1 6.59 5.40 31.12
N VAL A 2 6.03 4.82 30.06
CA VAL A 2 6.67 3.78 29.25
C VAL A 2 6.68 4.26 27.80
N LEU A 3 7.83 4.13 27.14
CA LEU A 3 8.01 4.42 25.74
C LEU A 3 8.52 3.14 25.07
N ASP A 4 7.74 2.61 24.13
CA ASP A 4 8.12 1.47 23.31
C ASP A 4 8.38 1.95 21.88
N VAL A 5 9.48 1.50 21.29
CA VAL A 5 9.86 1.81 19.91
C VAL A 5 10.23 0.51 19.21
N ALA A 6 9.65 0.26 18.04
CA ALA A 6 9.88 -0.95 17.27
C ALA A 6 10.03 -0.64 15.78
N TYR A 7 10.86 -1.43 15.11
CA TYR A 7 10.85 -1.54 13.65
C TYR A 7 10.15 -2.85 13.27
N VAL A 8 9.15 -2.76 12.40
CA VAL A 8 8.38 -3.91 11.92
C VAL A 8 8.53 -3.98 10.40
N GLY A 9 8.96 -5.14 9.90
CA GLY A 9 9.15 -5.39 8.48
C GLY A 9 8.47 -6.66 8.03
N ASN A 10 7.99 -6.67 6.78
CA ASN A 10 7.49 -7.86 6.11
C ASN A 10 7.97 -7.88 4.66
N ARG A 11 8.35 -9.05 4.15
CA ARG A 11 8.72 -9.23 2.74
C ARG A 11 8.11 -10.51 2.21
N ALA A 12 7.39 -10.39 1.11
CA ALA A 12 6.90 -11.50 0.32
C ALA A 12 7.55 -11.51 -1.07
N LYS A 13 7.74 -12.71 -1.62
CA LYS A 13 8.26 -12.96 -2.96
C LYS A 13 7.41 -14.04 -3.61
N ASN A 14 7.48 -14.13 -4.93
CA ASN A 14 6.75 -15.10 -5.72
C ASN A 14 5.23 -15.02 -5.49
N LEU A 15 4.75 -13.80 -5.22
CA LEU A 15 3.31 -13.54 -5.19
C LEU A 15 2.76 -13.71 -6.60
N VAL A 16 1.53 -14.19 -6.66
CA VAL A 16 0.85 -14.41 -7.93
C VAL A 16 0.43 -13.06 -8.52
N ILE A 17 0.79 -12.83 -9.77
CA ILE A 17 0.28 -11.73 -10.60
C ILE A 17 -0.37 -12.29 -11.86
N LEU A 18 -1.32 -11.55 -12.44
CA LEU A 18 -1.79 -11.85 -13.81
C LEU A 18 -1.06 -10.96 -14.79
N ALA A 19 -0.81 -11.48 -15.99
CA ALA A 19 -0.23 -10.71 -17.08
C ALA A 19 -0.76 -11.19 -18.44
N ASP A 20 -0.63 -10.35 -19.46
CA ASP A 20 -0.77 -10.76 -20.85
C ASP A 20 0.56 -11.32 -21.35
N TYR A 21 0.70 -12.65 -21.39
CA TYR A 21 1.90 -13.31 -21.88
C TYR A 21 2.19 -13.01 -23.35
N ASN A 22 1.16 -12.65 -24.12
CA ASN A 22 1.28 -12.31 -25.52
C ASN A 22 1.35 -10.80 -25.75
N GLN A 23 1.75 -10.01 -24.74
CA GLN A 23 1.76 -8.55 -24.78
C GLN A 23 2.48 -8.03 -26.05
N ALA A 24 1.80 -7.16 -26.78
CA ALA A 24 2.34 -6.53 -27.98
C ALA A 24 3.49 -5.58 -27.61
N ARG A 25 4.58 -5.61 -28.39
CA ARG A 25 5.66 -4.64 -28.21
C ARG A 25 5.18 -3.20 -28.46
N PRO A 26 5.77 -2.17 -27.82
CA PRO A 26 5.46 -0.78 -28.14
C PRO A 26 5.81 -0.44 -29.60
N LEU A 27 5.25 0.67 -30.09
CA LEU A 27 5.59 1.18 -31.42
C LEU A 27 7.04 1.67 -31.39
N THR A 28 7.80 1.38 -32.43
CA THR A 28 9.14 1.96 -32.58
C THR A 28 9.03 3.46 -32.90
N ALA A 29 10.13 4.19 -32.74
CA ALA A 29 10.17 5.60 -33.09
C ALA A 29 9.79 5.83 -34.57
N ALA A 30 10.26 4.97 -35.49
CA ALA A 30 9.91 5.05 -36.91
C ALA A 30 8.43 4.78 -37.16
N GLU A 31 7.83 3.80 -36.47
CA GLU A 31 6.39 3.49 -36.61
C GLU A 31 5.50 4.61 -36.05
N LEU A 32 5.94 5.33 -35.01
CA LEU A 32 5.21 6.48 -34.48
C LEU A 32 5.11 7.65 -35.48
N LEU A 33 6.12 7.80 -36.35
CA LEU A 33 6.14 8.82 -37.41
C LEU A 33 5.20 8.51 -38.57
N LEU A 34 4.73 7.26 -38.71
CA LEU A 34 3.76 6.90 -39.73
C LEU A 34 2.38 7.53 -39.42
N PRO A 35 1.61 7.89 -40.46
CA PRO A 35 0.19 8.21 -40.32
C PRO A 35 -0.53 7.12 -39.52
N ALA A 36 -1.48 7.51 -38.65
CA ALA A 36 -2.12 6.57 -37.72
C ALA A 36 -2.71 5.32 -38.41
N ALA A 37 -3.26 5.47 -39.62
CA ALA A 37 -3.82 4.38 -40.42
C ALA A 37 -2.78 3.37 -40.95
N GLN A 38 -1.50 3.75 -40.99
CA GLN A 38 -0.39 2.92 -41.48
C GLN A 38 0.42 2.28 -40.34
N ARG A 39 0.11 2.60 -39.09
CA ARG A 39 0.79 1.99 -37.93
C ARG A 39 0.40 0.53 -37.82
N PRO A 40 1.33 -0.38 -37.48
CA PRO A 40 0.99 -1.78 -37.28
C PRO A 40 -0.06 -1.93 -36.17
N SER A 41 -1.06 -2.78 -36.43
CA SER A 41 -2.11 -3.07 -35.46
C SER A 41 -1.53 -3.64 -34.17
N LEU A 42 -2.31 -3.60 -33.08
CA LEU A 42 -1.92 -4.26 -31.83
C LEU A 42 -1.62 -5.74 -32.06
N GLN A 43 -2.46 -6.43 -32.84
CA GLN A 43 -2.31 -7.84 -33.16
C GLN A 43 -1.02 -8.15 -33.94
N ALA A 44 -0.68 -7.32 -34.93
CA ALA A 44 0.52 -7.51 -35.74
C ALA A 44 1.83 -7.41 -34.92
N ARG A 45 1.77 -6.78 -33.73
CA ARG A 45 2.92 -6.60 -32.83
C ARG A 45 3.00 -7.63 -31.71
N ARG A 46 2.05 -8.55 -31.61
CA ARG A 46 2.09 -9.65 -30.62
C ARG A 46 3.11 -10.72 -31.05
N PRO A 47 3.88 -11.33 -30.13
CA PRO A 47 4.84 -12.38 -30.50
C PRO A 47 4.18 -13.64 -31.07
N ILE A 48 3.07 -14.08 -30.47
CA ILE A 48 2.34 -15.29 -30.88
C ILE A 48 1.18 -14.87 -31.78
N GLN A 49 1.37 -15.10 -33.08
CA GLN A 49 0.39 -14.77 -34.11
C GLN A 49 -0.83 -15.71 -34.04
N GLY A 50 -2.00 -15.20 -34.46
CA GLY A 50 -3.27 -15.93 -34.41
C GLY A 50 -3.98 -15.90 -33.05
N PHE A 51 -3.32 -15.44 -31.98
CA PHE A 51 -3.91 -15.31 -30.64
C PHE A 51 -3.92 -13.85 -30.18
N GLY A 52 -4.99 -13.45 -29.49
CA GLY A 52 -5.07 -12.16 -28.80
C GLY A 52 -4.30 -12.17 -27.49
N THR A 53 -4.90 -11.60 -26.44
CA THR A 53 -4.38 -11.69 -25.07
C THR A 53 -4.27 -13.14 -24.61
N ILE A 54 -3.13 -13.51 -24.02
CA ILE A 54 -2.96 -14.80 -23.33
C ILE A 54 -2.79 -14.50 -21.85
N SER A 55 -3.84 -14.73 -21.07
CA SER A 55 -3.80 -14.54 -19.62
C SER A 55 -2.90 -15.58 -18.98
N ALA A 56 -1.83 -15.13 -18.34
CA ALA A 56 -0.89 -15.97 -17.60
C ALA A 56 -0.88 -15.61 -16.11
N VAL A 57 -0.61 -16.63 -15.30
CA VAL A 57 -0.42 -16.52 -13.85
C VAL A 57 1.07 -16.67 -13.59
N LEU A 58 1.71 -15.62 -13.09
CA LEU A 58 3.16 -15.58 -12.92
C LEU A 58 3.53 -15.41 -11.44
N PRO A 59 4.51 -16.17 -10.92
CA PRO A 59 5.02 -16.03 -9.56
C PRO A 59 6.10 -14.92 -9.50
N GLU A 60 5.79 -13.74 -10.02
CA GLU A 60 6.74 -12.63 -10.21
C GLU A 60 6.43 -11.41 -9.31
N GLY A 61 5.37 -11.50 -8.51
CA GLY A 61 4.98 -10.46 -7.58
C GLY A 61 5.86 -10.42 -6.32
N PHE A 62 6.04 -9.24 -5.75
CA PHE A 62 6.62 -9.06 -4.43
C PHE A 62 5.87 -7.99 -3.63
N SER A 63 6.01 -8.08 -2.31
CA SER A 63 5.59 -7.02 -1.39
C SER A 63 6.69 -6.78 -0.36
N ASN A 64 6.88 -5.53 0.03
CA ASN A 64 7.87 -5.10 1.00
C ASN A 64 7.28 -3.98 1.86
N TYR A 65 7.07 -4.29 3.14
CA TYR A 65 6.52 -3.38 4.13
C TYR A 65 7.58 -3.08 5.19
N ASN A 66 7.71 -1.81 5.56
CA ASN A 66 8.61 -1.34 6.61
C ASN A 66 7.91 -0.30 7.44
N ALA A 67 8.02 -0.38 8.77
CA ALA A 67 7.39 0.56 9.68
C ALA A 67 8.24 0.86 10.91
N LEU A 68 8.20 2.12 11.33
CA LEU A 68 8.55 2.56 12.67
C LEU A 68 7.25 2.64 13.50
N GLN A 69 7.19 1.90 14.60
CA GLN A 69 6.09 1.95 15.55
C GLN A 69 6.57 2.56 16.86
N VAL A 70 5.81 3.52 17.38
CA VAL A 70 6.08 4.21 18.64
C VAL A 70 4.83 4.13 19.50
N LYS A 71 4.98 3.70 20.74
CA LYS A 71 3.93 3.69 21.75
C LYS A 71 4.38 4.46 22.98
N LEU A 72 3.58 5.43 23.40
CA LEU A 72 3.81 6.21 24.62
C LEU A 72 2.64 5.98 25.59
N GLU A 73 2.95 5.44 26.77
CA GLU A 73 1.95 5.13 27.80
C GLU A 73 2.31 5.83 29.12
N ARG A 74 1.35 6.60 29.63
CA ARG A 74 1.34 7.09 31.01
C ARG A 74 0.14 6.48 31.71
N ARG A 75 0.41 5.53 32.61
CA ARG A 75 -0.59 4.97 33.53
C ARG A 75 -1.15 6.04 34.47
N PHE A 76 -2.35 5.80 35.00
CA PHE A 76 -3.10 6.73 35.86
C PHE A 76 -2.18 7.42 36.87
N SER A 77 -2.01 8.72 36.70
CA SER A 77 -1.19 9.58 37.55
C SER A 77 -1.85 10.94 37.60
N GLN A 78 -2.17 11.41 38.82
CA GLN A 78 -2.89 12.67 39.04
C GLN A 78 -4.22 12.75 38.26
N GLY A 79 -4.97 11.64 38.21
CA GLY A 79 -6.26 11.55 37.52
C GLY A 79 -6.17 11.39 36.00
N LEU A 80 -4.98 11.35 35.39
CA LEU A 80 -4.81 11.20 33.94
C LEU A 80 -4.19 9.85 33.57
N HIS A 81 -4.85 9.13 32.68
CA HIS A 81 -4.27 8.06 31.87
C HIS A 81 -4.12 8.53 30.42
N PHE A 82 -2.97 8.26 29.82
CA PHE A 82 -2.67 8.65 28.44
C PHE A 82 -1.99 7.49 27.69
N LEU A 83 -2.46 7.22 26.48
CA LEU A 83 -1.89 6.25 25.57
C LEU A 83 -1.86 6.84 24.16
N ASN A 84 -0.70 6.83 23.51
CA ASN A 84 -0.57 7.14 22.09
C ASN A 84 0.15 6.00 21.38
N SER A 85 -0.38 5.61 20.23
CA SER A 85 0.20 4.61 19.32
C SER A 85 0.34 5.26 17.96
N PHE A 86 1.58 5.39 17.50
CA PHE A 86 1.94 6.01 16.23
C PHE A 86 2.70 5.01 15.36
N THR A 87 2.38 4.96 14.08
CA THR A 87 3.07 4.16 13.08
C THR A 87 3.40 5.05 11.88
N TRP A 88 4.68 5.09 11.52
CA TRP A 88 5.15 5.62 10.24
C TRP A 88 5.59 4.45 9.38
N SER A 89 4.97 4.23 8.24
CA SER A 89 5.21 3.06 7.41
C SER A 89 5.38 3.37 5.92
N LYS A 90 5.88 2.37 5.20
CA LYS A 90 5.95 2.37 3.74
C LYS A 90 5.75 0.95 3.22
N ALA A 91 4.75 0.76 2.36
CA ALA A 91 4.48 -0.44 1.60
C ALA A 91 4.91 -0.24 0.14
N LEU A 92 5.68 -1.18 -0.39
CA LEU A 92 6.09 -1.24 -1.78
C LEU A 92 5.67 -2.58 -2.38
N ASP A 93 5.12 -2.58 -3.58
CA ASP A 93 4.84 -3.76 -4.39
C ASP A 93 5.15 -3.48 -5.86
N ASN A 94 5.01 -4.49 -6.72
CA ASN A 94 5.09 -4.35 -8.18
C ASN A 94 3.78 -4.71 -8.90
N ALA A 95 2.76 -5.10 -8.14
CA ALA A 95 1.43 -5.41 -8.64
C ALA A 95 0.45 -5.33 -7.47
N SER A 96 -0.71 -4.70 -7.71
CA SER A 96 -1.85 -4.87 -6.81
C SER A 96 -2.50 -6.23 -7.00
N GLN A 97 -3.26 -6.66 -5.98
CA GLN A 97 -4.04 -7.88 -6.07
C GLN A 97 -5.07 -7.76 -7.19
N VAL A 98 -5.20 -8.79 -8.04
CA VAL A 98 -5.88 -8.65 -9.34
C VAL A 98 -7.41 -8.45 -9.29
N LEU A 99 -8.00 -8.57 -8.10
CA LEU A 99 -9.41 -8.30 -7.84
C LEU A 99 -9.62 -6.95 -7.13
N GLU A 100 -8.52 -6.24 -6.88
CA GLU A 100 -8.46 -4.95 -6.23
C GLU A 100 -7.90 -3.98 -7.27
N GLU A 101 -8.73 -3.06 -7.79
CA GLU A 101 -8.28 -2.02 -8.74
C GLU A 101 -8.27 -0.61 -8.13
N PRO A 102 -7.61 -0.41 -6.97
CA PRO A 102 -7.56 0.90 -6.35
C PRO A 102 -6.89 1.89 -7.30
N ASN A 103 -7.57 3.01 -7.57
CA ASN A 103 -7.11 4.08 -8.45
C ASN A 103 -6.73 3.61 -9.88
N GLY A 104 -7.35 2.53 -10.38
CA GLY A 104 -7.09 2.02 -11.73
C GLY A 104 -5.83 1.16 -11.87
N ASN A 105 -5.26 0.68 -10.75
CA ASN A 105 -4.19 -0.31 -10.78
C ASN A 105 -4.78 -1.69 -11.12
N THR A 106 -4.78 -2.07 -12.39
CA THR A 106 -5.45 -3.27 -12.91
C THR A 106 -4.81 -4.61 -12.51
N GLY A 107 -3.89 -4.62 -11.54
CA GLY A 107 -3.18 -5.82 -11.06
C GLY A 107 -2.35 -6.54 -12.13
N THR A 108 -2.18 -5.93 -13.30
CA THR A 108 -1.37 -6.44 -14.41
C THR A 108 -0.15 -5.54 -14.61
N PRO A 109 1.04 -6.12 -14.88
CA PRO A 109 2.24 -5.33 -15.11
C PRO A 109 2.13 -4.51 -16.39
N GLN A 110 2.69 -3.30 -16.40
CA GLN A 110 2.70 -2.44 -17.60
C GLN A 110 3.53 -3.08 -18.72
N ASN A 111 4.61 -3.76 -18.35
CA ASN A 111 5.49 -4.48 -19.26
C ASN A 111 5.73 -5.89 -18.71
N VAL A 112 5.26 -6.93 -19.40
CA VAL A 112 5.45 -8.33 -18.99
C VAL A 112 6.90 -8.79 -19.15
N TYR A 113 7.67 -8.11 -20.00
CA TYR A 113 9.09 -8.41 -20.23
C TYR A 113 10.02 -7.70 -19.22
N ASP A 114 9.49 -6.76 -18.43
CA ASP A 114 10.19 -6.06 -17.36
C ASP A 114 9.23 -5.83 -16.18
N ILE A 115 8.90 -6.91 -15.47
CA ILE A 115 7.96 -6.84 -14.35
C ILE A 115 8.54 -6.03 -13.18
N ALA A 116 9.87 -6.02 -13.05
CA ALA A 116 10.57 -5.29 -11.99
C ALA A 116 10.39 -3.77 -12.09
N SER A 117 10.17 -3.23 -13.30
CA SER A 117 9.93 -1.80 -13.51
C SER A 117 8.62 -1.30 -12.89
N ASN A 118 7.68 -2.20 -12.57
CA ASN A 118 6.39 -1.83 -11.97
C ASN A 118 6.47 -1.56 -10.46
N LYS A 119 7.67 -1.62 -9.86
CA LYS A 119 7.86 -1.32 -8.44
C LYS A 119 7.35 0.07 -8.09
N GLY A 120 6.38 0.14 -7.20
CA GLY A 120 5.74 1.37 -6.76
C GLY A 120 5.32 1.34 -5.30
N ILE A 121 4.67 2.44 -4.88
CA ILE A 121 3.94 2.48 -3.62
C ILE A 121 2.78 1.50 -3.74
N GLY A 122 2.67 0.59 -2.78
CA GLY A 122 1.61 -0.39 -2.78
C GLY A 122 0.24 0.25 -2.55
N ALA A 123 -0.80 -0.37 -3.07
CA ALA A 123 -2.16 0.15 -2.95
C ALA A 123 -2.65 0.32 -1.51
N TYR A 124 -2.12 -0.50 -0.60
CA TYR A 124 -2.43 -0.50 0.83
C TYR A 124 -1.39 0.26 1.66
N ASP A 125 -0.60 1.13 1.04
CA ASP A 125 0.31 1.98 1.78
C ASP A 125 -0.46 3.00 2.63
N GLN A 126 -0.29 2.91 3.95
CA GLN A 126 -0.78 3.91 4.89
C GLN A 126 0.44 4.53 5.59
N PRO A 127 1.00 5.64 5.07
CA PRO A 127 2.26 6.17 5.56
C PRO A 127 2.19 6.57 7.03
N LEU A 128 1.09 7.17 7.48
CA LEU A 128 0.91 7.64 8.84
C LEU A 128 -0.37 7.04 9.43
N ASN A 129 -0.24 6.39 10.57
CA ASN A 129 -1.37 5.94 11.38
C ASN A 129 -1.15 6.35 12.83
N ASN A 130 -2.12 7.05 13.42
CA ASN A 130 -2.04 7.56 14.78
C ASN A 130 -3.34 7.30 15.53
N THR A 131 -3.24 6.68 16.71
CA THR A 131 -4.35 6.54 17.66
C THR A 131 -3.93 7.13 18.99
N THR A 132 -4.72 8.06 19.52
CA THR A 132 -4.48 8.70 20.81
C THR A 132 -5.71 8.49 21.70
N SER A 133 -5.47 8.06 22.94
CA SER A 133 -6.48 7.83 23.95
C SER A 133 -6.08 8.50 25.25
N PHE A 134 -7.03 9.16 25.89
CA PHE A 134 -6.84 9.74 27.21
C PHE A 134 -8.07 9.47 28.05
N VAL A 135 -7.87 9.21 29.33
CA VAL A 135 -8.93 9.12 30.33
C VAL A 135 -8.56 10.07 31.44
N PHE A 136 -9.45 11.01 31.73
CA PHE A 136 -9.23 11.99 32.78
C PHE A 136 -10.33 11.87 33.82
N GLU A 137 -9.93 11.69 35.07
CA GLU A 137 -10.80 11.70 36.23
C GLU A 137 -11.15 13.15 36.57
N LEU A 138 -12.39 13.52 36.28
CA LEU A 138 -12.89 14.85 36.61
C LEU A 138 -12.96 15.00 38.13
N PRO A 139 -12.43 16.10 38.69
CA PRO A 139 -12.41 16.29 40.13
C PRO A 139 -13.71 16.91 40.64
N VAL A 140 -14.86 16.36 40.24
CA VAL A 140 -16.19 16.87 40.57
C VAL A 140 -16.92 15.84 41.45
N GLY A 141 -17.41 16.28 42.62
CA GLY A 141 -18.17 15.45 43.56
C GLY A 141 -17.95 15.87 45.02
N SER A 142 -18.75 15.30 45.93
CA SER A 142 -18.56 15.48 47.36
C SER A 142 -17.15 15.03 47.77
N GLU A 143 -16.48 15.84 48.60
CA GLU A 143 -15.07 15.69 49.01
C GLU A 143 -14.00 15.95 47.93
N ARG A 144 -14.33 16.53 46.76
CA ARG A 144 -13.33 16.96 45.75
C ARG A 144 -13.21 18.48 45.62
N TRP A 145 -12.08 18.93 45.06
CA TRP A 145 -11.73 20.37 44.99
C TRP A 145 -12.66 21.19 44.09
N PHE A 146 -13.33 20.57 43.12
CA PHE A 146 -14.44 21.16 42.39
C PHE A 146 -15.76 20.53 42.86
N GLY A 147 -16.73 21.35 43.28
CA GLY A 147 -18.06 20.86 43.67
C GLY A 147 -18.15 20.19 45.05
N GLY A 148 -17.17 20.40 45.95
CA GLY A 148 -17.18 19.82 47.29
C GLY A 148 -18.40 20.14 48.18
N ASN A 149 -19.24 21.11 47.77
CA ASN A 149 -20.51 21.47 48.42
C ASN A 149 -21.76 21.17 47.55
N MET A 150 -21.63 20.31 46.52
CA MET A 150 -22.79 19.86 45.75
C MET A 150 -23.62 18.89 46.61
N ASN A 151 -24.90 19.21 46.80
CA ASN A 151 -25.88 18.47 47.63
C ASN A 151 -26.00 16.99 47.25
#